data_AF-A0A3C2B0E7-F1
#
_entry.id   AF-A0A3C2B0E7-F1
#
_cell.length_a   1.000
_cell.length_b   1.000
_cell.length_c   1.000
_cell.angle_alpha   90.00
_cell.angle_beta   90.00
_cell.angle_gamma   90.00
#
_symmetry.space_group_name_H-M   'P 1'
#
loop_
_entity.id
_entity.type
_entity.pdbx_description
1 polymer ?
#
loop_
_entity_poly.entity_id
_entity_poly.type
_entity_poly.pdbx_seq_one_letter_code
_entity_poly.pdbx_strand_id
1 'polypeptide(L)'
;MAIVPDDKNWTWVLERPCPDCGFVSDEFDPLTAPAAIRANADEWAALLQHPDVSTRPNDHTWSALEYGCHVRDVFRLYLYRLGLMMEHDGPHFPNWDQDVTAVDERYAEQQPATVSVELVAAANALADAFASVGSEHLGRTGYRSDGAAFTIDSFTRYMVHDPVHHVWDVRQGYAALAAALGES
;
A
#
# COMPACT_ATOMS: atom_id res chain seq x y z
N MET A 1 -13.02 -1.79 19.16
CA MET A 1 -12.64 -3.22 19.10
C MET A 1 -11.35 -3.34 18.30
N ALA A 2 -10.51 -4.36 18.53
CA ALA A 2 -9.34 -4.60 17.69
C ALA A 2 -9.79 -5.11 16.31
N ILE A 3 -9.15 -4.63 15.24
CA ILE A 3 -9.40 -5.12 13.89
C ILE A 3 -8.84 -6.54 13.77
N VAL A 4 -9.52 -7.38 13.00
CA VAL A 4 -9.08 -8.75 12.76
C VAL A 4 -7.76 -8.68 12.00
N PRO A 5 -6.68 -9.31 12.50
CA PRO A 5 -5.39 -9.27 11.82
C PRO A 5 -5.49 -9.84 10.40
N ASP A 6 -4.71 -9.28 9.48
CA ASP A 6 -4.64 -9.78 8.11
C ASP A 6 -3.68 -10.97 8.02
N ASP A 7 -4.23 -12.17 7.89
CA ASP A 7 -3.49 -13.42 7.74
C ASP A 7 -3.34 -13.87 6.28
N LYS A 8 -3.79 -13.05 5.32
CA LYS A 8 -3.80 -13.43 3.90
C LYS A 8 -2.40 -13.35 3.32
N ASN A 9 -2.00 -14.43 2.64
CA ASN A 9 -0.85 -14.35 1.75
C ASN A 9 -1.26 -13.70 0.42
N TRP A 10 -1.07 -12.39 0.31
CA TRP A 10 -1.45 -11.62 -0.88
C TRP A 10 -0.65 -11.93 -2.15
N THR A 11 0.36 -12.81 -2.12
CA THR A 11 1.14 -13.14 -3.32
C THR A 11 0.30 -13.74 -4.45
N TRP A 12 -0.90 -14.25 -4.15
CA TRP A 12 -1.84 -14.73 -5.18
C TRP A 12 -2.19 -13.66 -6.22
N VAL A 13 -2.05 -12.36 -5.91
CA VAL A 13 -2.34 -11.27 -6.85
C VAL A 13 -1.40 -11.29 -8.06
N LEU A 14 -0.25 -11.93 -7.94
CA LEU A 14 0.67 -12.17 -9.06
C LEU A 14 0.18 -13.26 -10.02
N GLU A 15 -0.82 -14.03 -9.64
CA GLU A 15 -1.29 -15.21 -10.39
C GLU A 15 -2.67 -14.99 -11.03
N ARG A 16 -3.46 -14.03 -10.52
CA ARG A 16 -4.82 -13.76 -11.00
C ARG A 16 -5.27 -12.33 -10.70
N PRO A 17 -6.26 -11.80 -11.45
CA PRO A 17 -6.88 -10.51 -11.18
C PRO A 17 -7.44 -10.41 -9.76
N CYS A 18 -7.33 -9.23 -9.16
CA CYS A 18 -8.01 -8.92 -7.91
C CYS A 18 -9.52 -8.78 -8.17
N PRO A 19 -10.39 -9.57 -7.50
CA PRO A 19 -11.84 -9.51 -7.73
C PRO A 19 -12.47 -8.21 -7.21
N ASP A 20 -11.79 -7.52 -6.28
CA ASP A 20 -12.29 -6.33 -5.62
C ASP A 20 -11.93 -5.06 -6.42
N CYS A 21 -10.63 -4.75 -6.50
CA CYS A 21 -10.15 -3.54 -7.16
C CYS A 21 -9.91 -3.72 -8.68
N GLY A 22 -10.00 -4.94 -9.20
CA GLY A 22 -9.81 -5.23 -10.63
C GLY A 22 -8.36 -5.20 -11.12
N PHE A 23 -7.38 -4.98 -10.24
CA PHE A 23 -5.96 -4.93 -10.62
C PHE A 23 -5.50 -6.26 -11.24
N VAL A 24 -4.82 -6.18 -12.39
CA VAL A 24 -4.27 -7.34 -13.11
C VAL A 24 -2.75 -7.19 -13.16
N SER A 25 -2.04 -7.98 -12.36
CA SER A 25 -0.58 -7.89 -12.26
C SER A 25 0.10 -8.05 -13.61
N ASP A 26 -0.32 -9.01 -14.44
CA ASP A 26 0.30 -9.32 -15.74
C ASP A 26 0.23 -8.17 -16.76
N GLU A 27 -0.82 -7.34 -16.68
CA GLU A 27 -1.02 -6.20 -17.60
C GLU A 27 -0.24 -4.95 -17.17
N PHE A 28 0.31 -4.93 -15.95
CA PHE A 28 1.04 -3.80 -15.42
C PHE A 28 2.51 -3.81 -15.89
N ASP A 29 2.99 -2.75 -16.53
CA ASP A 29 4.42 -2.60 -16.83
C ASP A 29 5.17 -2.06 -15.60
N PRO A 30 6.10 -2.81 -14.98
CA PRO A 30 6.87 -2.36 -13.81
C PRO A 30 7.62 -1.05 -14.03
N LEU A 31 8.06 -0.76 -15.26
CA LEU A 31 8.79 0.48 -15.57
C LEU A 31 7.89 1.72 -15.50
N THR A 32 6.57 1.54 -15.47
CA THR A 32 5.60 2.62 -15.29
C THR A 32 5.25 2.89 -13.81
N ALA A 33 5.79 2.09 -12.88
CA ALA A 33 5.56 2.25 -11.44
C ALA A 33 5.80 3.67 -10.91
N PRO A 34 6.82 4.43 -11.35
CA PRO A 34 7.00 5.81 -10.88
C PRO A 34 5.77 6.70 -11.13
N ALA A 35 5.12 6.56 -12.29
CA ALA A 35 3.93 7.34 -12.62
C ALA A 35 2.71 6.84 -11.82
N ALA A 36 2.54 5.52 -11.71
CA ALA A 36 1.45 4.91 -10.97
C ALA A 36 1.46 5.27 -9.47
N ILE A 37 2.64 5.24 -8.84
CA ILE A 37 2.81 5.61 -7.42
C ILE A 37 2.41 7.07 -7.17
N ARG A 38 2.85 7.99 -8.03
CA ARG A 38 2.52 9.42 -7.90
C ARG A 38 1.02 9.68 -8.11
N ALA A 39 0.43 9.05 -9.12
CA ALA A 39 -1.00 9.17 -9.37
C ALA A 39 -1.84 8.63 -8.19
N ASN A 40 -1.42 7.50 -7.60
CA ASN A 40 -2.05 6.95 -6.41
C ASN A 40 -1.91 7.89 -5.19
N ALA A 41 -0.75 8.51 -5.00
CA ALA A 41 -0.55 9.48 -3.92
C ALA A 41 -1.45 10.72 -4.04
N ASP A 42 -1.67 11.21 -5.26
CA ASP A 42 -2.60 12.32 -5.53
C ASP A 42 -4.05 11.93 -5.17
N GLU A 43 -4.44 10.69 -5.46
CA GLU A 43 -5.76 10.15 -5.09
C GLU A 43 -5.91 10.04 -3.57
N TRP A 44 -4.89 9.54 -2.87
CA TRP A 44 -4.86 9.52 -1.40
C TRP A 44 -4.97 10.91 -0.77
N ALA A 45 -4.30 11.91 -1.35
CA ALA A 45 -4.38 13.28 -0.87
C ALA A 45 -5.83 13.81 -0.90
N ALA A 46 -6.61 13.44 -1.92
CA ALA A 46 -8.03 13.78 -1.99
C ALA A 46 -8.88 12.97 -0.99
N LEU A 47 -8.65 11.66 -0.88
CA LEU A 47 -9.40 10.78 0.04
C LEU A 47 -9.24 11.21 1.50
N LEU A 48 -8.05 11.68 1.90
CA LEU A 48 -7.76 12.12 3.26
C LEU A 48 -8.39 13.48 3.64
N GLN A 49 -9.02 14.18 2.69
CA GLN A 49 -9.77 15.42 2.95
C GLN A 49 -11.26 15.17 3.23
N HIS A 50 -11.73 13.94 3.12
CA HIS A 50 -13.13 13.60 3.34
C HIS A 50 -13.55 13.87 4.81
N PRO A 51 -14.77 14.37 5.08
CA PRO A 51 -15.23 14.64 6.46
C PRO A 51 -15.22 13.39 7.35
N ASP A 52 -15.47 12.21 6.79
CA ASP A 52 -15.49 10.94 7.51
C ASP A 52 -14.13 10.21 7.54
N VAL A 53 -13.02 10.90 7.27
CA VAL A 53 -11.69 10.27 7.14
C VAL A 53 -11.29 9.44 8.37
N SER A 54 -11.71 9.85 9.57
CA SER A 54 -11.41 9.16 10.83
C SER A 54 -12.50 8.17 11.27
N THR A 55 -13.58 8.04 10.51
CA THR A 55 -14.71 7.18 10.85
C THR A 55 -14.49 5.80 10.25
N ARG A 56 -14.50 4.75 11.09
CA ARG A 56 -14.52 3.37 10.60
C ARG A 56 -15.93 3.01 10.13
N PRO A 57 -16.10 2.37 8.96
CA PRO A 57 -17.42 1.97 8.46
C PRO A 57 -18.04 0.83 9.28
N ASN A 58 -17.22 0.03 9.98
CA ASN A 58 -17.64 -1.00 10.92
C ASN A 58 -16.46 -1.37 11.86
N ASP A 59 -16.68 -2.27 12.82
CA ASP A 59 -15.67 -2.65 13.83
C ASP A 59 -14.45 -3.43 13.29
N HIS A 60 -14.51 -3.90 12.05
CA HIS A 60 -13.53 -4.78 11.42
C HIS A 60 -12.81 -4.16 10.21
N THR A 61 -13.08 -2.90 9.89
CA THR A 61 -12.46 -2.19 8.75
C THR A 61 -11.77 -0.93 9.25
N TRP A 62 -10.53 -0.69 8.80
CA TRP A 62 -9.82 0.56 9.09
C TRP A 62 -10.58 1.77 8.55
N SER A 63 -10.42 2.91 9.22
CA SER A 63 -10.83 4.21 8.68
C SER A 63 -9.91 4.60 7.54
N ALA A 64 -10.32 5.59 6.73
CA ALA A 64 -9.47 6.09 5.66
C ALA A 64 -8.15 6.71 6.16
N LEU A 65 -8.17 7.31 7.35
CA LEU A 65 -6.96 7.79 8.04
C LEU A 65 -6.00 6.64 8.32
N GLU A 66 -6.50 5.52 8.84
CA GLU A 66 -5.67 4.36 9.17
C GLU A 66 -5.10 3.69 7.93
N TYR A 67 -5.90 3.53 6.87
CA TYR A 67 -5.37 3.07 5.58
C TYR A 67 -4.34 4.05 4.98
N GLY A 68 -4.53 5.37 5.15
CA GLY A 68 -3.55 6.36 4.70
C GLY A 68 -2.21 6.25 5.45
N CYS A 69 -2.25 6.00 6.77
CA CYS A 69 -1.03 5.71 7.54
C CYS A 69 -0.35 4.44 7.04
N HIS A 70 -1.14 3.38 6.82
CA HIS A 70 -0.65 2.12 6.28
C HIS A 70 0.05 2.31 4.92
N VAL A 71 -0.59 2.95 3.95
CA VAL A 71 -0.03 3.16 2.60
C VAL A 71 1.26 4.01 2.65
N ARG A 72 1.30 5.05 3.50
CA ARG A 72 2.54 5.81 3.75
C ARG A 72 3.69 4.90 4.17
N ASP A 73 3.43 3.98 5.10
CA ASP A 73 4.48 3.12 5.65
C ASP A 73 4.82 1.96 4.71
N VAL A 74 3.86 1.48 3.90
CA VAL A 74 4.13 0.63 2.74
C VAL A 74 5.11 1.31 1.79
N PHE A 75 4.90 2.58 1.40
CA PHE A 75 5.84 3.27 0.52
C PHE A 75 7.26 3.37 1.11
N ARG A 76 7.36 3.68 2.41
CA ARG A 76 8.66 3.73 3.12
C ARG A 76 9.34 2.36 3.17
N LEU A 77 8.58 1.32 3.48
CA LEU A 77 9.06 -0.06 3.57
C LEU A 77 9.56 -0.58 2.22
N TYR A 78 8.82 -0.31 1.15
CA TYR A 78 9.18 -0.72 -0.20
C TYR A 78 10.38 0.06 -0.74
N LEU A 79 10.55 1.32 -0.36
CA LEU A 79 11.76 2.10 -0.68
C LEU A 79 13.00 1.44 -0.07
N TYR A 80 12.92 1.08 1.21
CA TYR A 80 14.00 0.39 1.90
C TYR A 80 14.32 -0.97 1.26
N ARG A 81 13.29 -1.79 1.00
CA ARG A 81 13.46 -3.12 0.41
C ARG A 81 13.98 -3.09 -1.03
N LEU A 82 13.53 -2.13 -1.85
CA LEU A 82 14.08 -1.90 -3.19
C LEU A 82 15.56 -1.55 -3.11
N GLY A 83 15.94 -0.67 -2.17
CA GLY A 83 17.34 -0.34 -1.90
C GLY A 83 18.19 -1.59 -1.62
N LEU A 84 17.70 -2.49 -0.74
CA LEU A 84 18.38 -3.76 -0.48
C LEU A 84 18.53 -4.61 -1.74
N MET A 85 17.48 -4.75 -2.54
CA MET A 85 17.54 -5.55 -3.79
C MET A 85 18.53 -4.96 -4.80
N MET A 86 18.70 -3.63 -4.82
CA MET A 86 19.65 -2.95 -5.70
C MET A 86 21.09 -3.05 -5.20
N GLU A 87 21.32 -3.03 -3.88
CA GLU A 87 22.66 -3.05 -3.28
C GLU A 87 23.21 -4.47 -3.06
N HIS A 88 22.34 -5.44 -2.81
CA HIS A 88 22.72 -6.80 -2.43
C HIS A 88 22.12 -7.84 -3.37
N ASP A 89 22.80 -8.99 -3.50
CA ASP A 89 22.31 -10.10 -4.30
C ASP A 89 21.44 -11.02 -3.44
N GLY A 90 20.13 -11.02 -3.71
CA GLY A 90 19.15 -11.86 -3.01
C GLY A 90 19.02 -11.60 -1.50
N PRO A 91 18.85 -10.34 -1.04
CA PRO A 91 18.68 -10.05 0.38
C PRO A 91 17.39 -10.65 0.95
N HIS A 92 17.43 -10.96 2.25
CA HIS A 92 16.23 -11.22 3.04
C HIS A 92 15.71 -9.92 3.66
N PHE A 93 14.41 -9.67 3.51
CA PHE A 93 13.77 -8.50 4.08
C PHE A 93 13.43 -8.70 5.56
N PRO A 94 13.62 -7.69 6.41
CA PRO A 94 13.05 -7.69 7.75
C PRO A 94 11.53 -7.86 7.70
N ASN A 95 11.01 -8.63 8.67
CA ASN A 95 9.58 -8.77 8.86
C ASN A 95 8.96 -7.44 9.27
N TRP A 96 7.76 -7.16 8.78
CA TRP A 96 6.96 -6.02 9.20
C TRP A 96 5.52 -6.49 9.37
N ASP A 97 4.94 -6.16 10.53
CA ASP A 97 3.56 -6.50 10.90
C ASP A 97 2.75 -5.20 10.93
N GLN A 98 1.83 -5.09 9.98
CA GLN A 98 1.02 -3.89 9.79
C GLN A 98 0.05 -3.63 10.94
N ASP A 99 -0.47 -4.69 11.56
CA ASP A 99 -1.48 -4.58 12.62
C ASP A 99 -0.81 -4.15 13.93
N VAL A 100 0.37 -4.72 14.22
CA VAL A 100 1.20 -4.26 15.33
C VAL A 100 1.62 -2.80 15.12
N THR A 101 2.06 -2.44 13.92
CA THR A 101 2.48 -1.06 13.62
C THR A 101 1.32 -0.08 13.76
N ALA A 102 0.13 -0.43 13.28
CA ALA A 102 -1.05 0.43 13.38
C ALA A 102 -1.42 0.75 14.84
N VAL A 103 -1.27 -0.23 15.74
CA VAL A 103 -1.50 -0.06 17.18
C VAL A 103 -0.37 0.73 17.82
N ASP A 104 0.88 0.33 17.61
CA ASP A 104 2.06 0.94 18.25
C ASP A 104 2.25 2.41 17.85
N GLU A 105 2.01 2.72 16.57
CA GLU A 105 2.08 4.09 16.04
C GLU A 105 0.75 4.85 16.14
N ARG A 106 -0.29 4.24 16.73
CA ARG A 106 -1.61 4.84 16.99
C ARG A 106 -2.19 5.50 15.75
N TYR A 107 -2.33 4.76 14.65
CA TYR A 107 -2.81 5.30 13.36
C TYR A 107 -4.11 6.10 13.47
N ALA A 108 -5.06 5.62 14.27
CA ALA A 108 -6.36 6.28 14.49
C ALA A 108 -6.25 7.67 15.17
N GLU A 109 -5.12 7.98 15.81
CA GLU A 109 -4.87 9.26 16.51
C GLU A 109 -4.05 10.25 15.66
N GLN A 110 -3.54 9.83 14.50
CA GLN A 110 -2.70 10.69 13.66
C GLN A 110 -3.51 11.82 13.01
N GLN A 111 -2.83 12.88 12.59
CA GLN A 111 -3.48 14.03 11.97
C GLN A 111 -3.59 13.83 10.45
N PRO A 112 -4.79 13.85 9.84
CA PRO A 112 -4.97 13.58 8.41
C PRO A 112 -4.11 14.45 7.49
N ALA A 113 -3.98 15.74 7.81
CA ALA A 113 -3.15 16.66 7.04
C ALA A 113 -1.66 16.30 7.08
N THR A 114 -1.16 15.83 8.23
CA THR A 114 0.23 15.36 8.37
C THR A 114 0.43 14.05 7.61
N VAL A 115 -0.48 13.10 7.76
CA VAL A 115 -0.44 11.81 7.05
C VAL A 115 -0.44 12.02 5.54
N SER A 116 -1.27 12.92 5.03
CA SER A 116 -1.33 13.27 3.60
C SER A 116 0.02 13.78 3.08
N VAL A 117 0.63 14.74 3.78
CA VAL A 117 1.95 15.30 3.41
C VAL A 117 3.03 14.22 3.42
N GLU A 118 3.06 13.39 4.46
CA GLU A 118 4.06 12.34 4.60
C GLU A 118 3.88 11.21 3.59
N LEU A 119 2.64 10.83 3.27
CA LEU A 119 2.31 9.84 2.25
C LEU A 119 2.82 10.30 0.89
N VAL A 120 2.51 11.54 0.49
CA VAL A 120 2.98 12.10 -0.79
C VAL A 120 4.51 12.18 -0.83
N ALA A 121 5.17 12.55 0.28
CA ALA A 121 6.62 12.55 0.36
C ALA A 121 7.22 11.14 0.21
N ALA A 122 6.65 10.14 0.90
CA ALA A 122 7.08 8.75 0.81
C ALA A 122 6.87 8.17 -0.60
N ALA A 123 5.72 8.45 -1.22
CA ALA A 123 5.41 8.05 -2.58
C ALA A 123 6.41 8.63 -3.59
N ASN A 124 6.73 9.93 -3.48
CA ASN A 124 7.71 10.56 -4.36
C ASN A 124 9.10 9.94 -4.20
N ALA A 125 9.56 9.71 -2.96
CA ALA A 125 10.85 9.07 -2.72
C ALA A 125 10.91 7.65 -3.31
N LEU A 126 9.85 6.86 -3.14
CA LEU A 126 9.75 5.52 -3.74
C LEU A 126 9.73 5.59 -5.28
N ALA A 127 8.95 6.51 -5.84
CA ALA A 127 8.82 6.68 -7.27
C ALA A 127 10.13 7.15 -7.93
N ASP A 128 10.90 8.00 -7.25
CA ASP A 128 12.24 8.42 -7.69
C ASP A 128 13.21 7.22 -7.67
N ALA A 129 13.14 6.37 -6.64
CA ALA A 129 13.94 5.15 -6.59
C ALA A 129 13.60 4.18 -7.74
N PHE A 130 12.31 3.94 -8.00
CA PHE A 130 11.89 3.11 -9.14
C PHE A 130 12.26 3.72 -10.49
N ALA A 131 12.31 5.05 -10.63
CA ALA A 131 12.76 5.69 -11.87
C ALA A 131 14.23 5.43 -12.19
N SER A 132 15.03 5.02 -11.19
CA SER A 132 16.42 4.61 -11.37
C SER A 132 16.60 3.12 -11.74
N VAL A 133 15.51 2.33 -11.68
CA VAL A 133 15.55 0.90 -12.01
C VAL A 133 15.46 0.72 -13.52
N GLY A 134 16.60 0.42 -14.15
CA GLY A 134 16.66 -0.01 -15.54
C GLY A 134 16.09 -1.42 -15.76
N SER A 135 15.74 -1.75 -17.01
CA SER A 135 15.17 -3.06 -17.37
C SER A 135 16.12 -4.22 -17.07
N GLU A 136 17.43 -3.97 -17.07
CA GLU A 136 18.49 -4.91 -16.69
C GLU A 136 18.42 -5.35 -15.22
N HIS A 137 17.75 -4.57 -14.36
CA HIS A 137 17.65 -4.84 -12.93
C HIS A 137 16.36 -5.57 -12.54
N LEU A 138 15.37 -5.68 -13.44
CA LEU A 138 14.07 -6.30 -13.14
C LEU A 138 14.18 -7.76 -12.65
N GLY A 139 15.23 -8.47 -13.04
CA GLY A 139 15.51 -9.85 -12.62
C GLY A 139 16.20 -9.99 -11.25
N ARG A 140 16.63 -8.90 -10.60
CA ARG A 140 17.28 -8.97 -9.28
C ARG A 140 16.29 -9.47 -8.24
N THR A 141 16.77 -10.31 -7.33
CA THR A 141 15.92 -11.05 -6.38
C THR A 141 15.93 -10.46 -4.98
N GLY A 142 14.92 -10.85 -4.18
CA GLY A 142 14.82 -10.59 -2.75
C GLY A 142 13.81 -11.54 -2.11
N TYR A 143 13.94 -11.78 -0.81
CA TYR A 143 13.17 -12.81 -0.10
C TYR A 143 12.47 -12.21 1.10
N ARG A 144 11.14 -12.37 1.16
CA ARG A 144 10.35 -11.98 2.33
C ARG A 144 10.63 -12.95 3.49
N SER A 145 10.39 -12.49 4.70
CA SER A 145 10.61 -13.22 5.96
C SER A 145 9.89 -14.58 6.04
N ASP A 146 8.77 -14.72 5.33
CA ASP A 146 7.97 -15.96 5.24
C ASP A 146 8.46 -16.93 4.15
N GLY A 147 9.55 -16.59 3.45
CA GLY A 147 10.15 -17.41 2.40
C GLY A 147 9.65 -17.10 0.99
N ALA A 148 8.71 -16.16 0.81
CA ALA A 148 8.29 -15.75 -0.53
C ALA A 148 9.46 -15.10 -1.30
N ALA A 149 9.71 -15.57 -2.51
CA ALA A 149 10.76 -15.06 -3.39
C ALA A 149 10.18 -14.07 -4.41
N PHE A 150 10.83 -12.93 -4.57
CA PHE A 150 10.48 -11.92 -5.55
C PHE A 150 11.66 -11.59 -6.45
N THR A 151 11.37 -11.29 -7.72
CA THR A 151 12.20 -10.41 -8.56
C THR A 151 11.74 -8.97 -8.43
N ILE A 152 12.53 -7.97 -8.82
CA ILE A 152 12.09 -6.56 -8.82
C ILE A 152 10.82 -6.37 -9.67
N ASP A 153 10.65 -7.11 -10.77
CA ASP A 153 9.40 -7.12 -11.55
C ASP A 153 8.19 -7.53 -10.67
N SER A 154 8.20 -8.75 -10.12
CA SER A 154 7.09 -9.27 -9.31
C SER A 154 6.88 -8.46 -8.02
N PHE A 155 7.97 -7.96 -7.42
CA PHE A 155 7.94 -7.09 -6.26
C PHE A 155 7.22 -5.78 -6.55
N THR A 156 7.47 -5.18 -7.73
CA THR A 156 6.81 -3.94 -8.16
C THR A 156 5.33 -4.16 -8.38
N ARG A 157 4.93 -5.21 -9.10
CA ARG A 157 3.51 -5.52 -9.35
C ARG A 157 2.76 -5.79 -8.05
N TYR A 158 3.37 -6.57 -7.16
CA TYR A 158 2.84 -6.85 -5.84
C TYR A 158 2.67 -5.57 -5.00
N MET A 159 3.68 -4.69 -5.01
CA MET A 159 3.64 -3.41 -4.31
C MET A 159 2.52 -2.51 -4.82
N VAL A 160 2.37 -2.35 -6.15
CA VAL A 160 1.39 -1.41 -6.73
C VAL A 160 -0.04 -1.84 -6.45
N HIS A 161 -0.32 -3.14 -6.34
CA HIS A 161 -1.64 -3.63 -5.98
C HIS A 161 -2.12 -3.07 -4.63
N ASP A 162 -1.26 -3.09 -3.62
CA ASP A 162 -1.61 -2.75 -2.24
C ASP A 162 -2.24 -1.35 -2.08
N PRO A 163 -1.58 -0.24 -2.48
CA PRO A 163 -2.16 1.09 -2.35
C PRO A 163 -3.32 1.35 -3.34
N VAL A 164 -3.40 0.60 -4.45
CA VAL A 164 -4.57 0.62 -5.36
C VAL A 164 -5.78 -0.07 -4.72
N HIS A 165 -5.55 -1.19 -4.04
CA HIS A 165 -6.57 -1.92 -3.29
C HIS A 165 -7.11 -1.07 -2.15
N HIS A 166 -6.24 -0.38 -1.41
CA HIS A 166 -6.69 0.44 -0.29
C HIS A 166 -7.43 1.73 -0.71
N VAL A 167 -7.18 2.26 -1.91
CA VAL A 167 -8.08 3.27 -2.51
C VAL A 167 -9.49 2.71 -2.70
N TRP A 168 -9.60 1.46 -3.18
CA TRP A 168 -10.89 0.79 -3.32
C TRP A 168 -11.56 0.55 -1.96
N ASP A 169 -10.81 0.08 -0.96
CA ASP A 169 -11.31 -0.13 0.41
C ASP A 169 -11.91 1.15 1.00
N VAL A 170 -11.19 2.27 0.88
CA VAL A 170 -11.65 3.56 1.39
C VAL A 170 -12.92 4.02 0.67
N ARG A 171 -13.00 3.83 -0.65
CA ARG A 171 -14.22 4.14 -1.42
C ARG A 171 -15.41 3.31 -0.96
N GLN A 172 -15.22 2.01 -0.71
CA GLN A 172 -16.29 1.17 -0.17
C GLN A 172 -16.68 1.60 1.25
N GLY A 173 -15.70 1.96 2.08
CA GLY A 173 -15.92 2.46 3.43
C GLY A 173 -16.76 3.74 3.44
N TYR A 174 -16.42 4.73 2.60
CA TYR A 174 -17.20 5.95 2.46
C TYR A 174 -18.61 5.69 1.91
N ALA A 175 -18.76 4.77 0.95
CA ALA A 175 -20.08 4.38 0.45
C ALA A 175 -20.96 3.75 1.55
N ALA A 176 -20.38 2.88 2.39
CA ALA A 176 -21.09 2.25 3.51
C ALA A 176 -21.53 3.27 4.57
N LEU A 177 -20.66 4.23 4.90
CA LEU A 177 -20.99 5.31 5.83
C LEU A 177 -22.12 6.21 5.30
N ALA A 178 -22.07 6.56 4.02
CA ALA A 178 -23.12 7.35 3.38
C ALA A 178 -24.47 6.61 3.37
N ALA A 179 -24.48 5.30 3.13
CA ALA A 179 -25.70 4.48 3.17
C ALA A 179 -26.32 4.45 4.57
N ALA A 180 -25.51 4.26 5.62
CA ALA A 180 -26.00 4.22 7.00
C ALA A 180 -26.64 5.55 7.46
N LEU A 181 -26.15 6.69 6.95
CA LEU A 181 -26.73 8.01 7.22
C LEU A 181 -28.07 8.26 6.50
N GLY A 182 -28.28 7.62 5.35
CA GLY A 182 -29.51 7.74 4.56
C GLY A 182 -30.65 6.81 5.00
N GLU A 183 -30.36 5.82 5.84
CA GLU A 183 -31.33 4.88 6.42
C GLU A 183 -31.88 5.33 7.79
N SER A 184 -31.46 6.52 8.28
CA SER A 184 -31.87 7.13 9.56
C SER A 184 -32.96 8.19 9.38
#